data_AF-A0A1T5DMS7-F1
#
_entry.id   AF-A0A1T5DMS7-F1
#
_cell.length_a   1.000
_cell.length_b   1.000
_cell.length_c   1.000
_cell.angle_alpha   90.00
_cell.angle_beta   90.00
_cell.angle_gamma   90.00
#
_symmetry.space_group_name_H-M   'P 1'
#
loop_
_entity.id
_entity.type
_entity.pdbx_description
1 polymer ?
#
loop_
_entity_poly.entity_id
_entity_poly.type
_entity_poly.pdbx_seq_one_letter_code
_entity_poly.pdbx_strand_id
1 'polypeptide(L)'
;MNNFKPIICKDLHELIERKLNHDVNYLIGLYFDNDKENEIKRAINSKDLIEYYRLRNTSHENRYICPFHPNADNPTSFEFDDTKGAFRCHACGVHGTYIKFIVMMENFTDNPYAEAKILAANNFANMPLGFASISDFKNQIRQLVIERYNKTKSLLLNDYFDISLIGPMPTMSIKHLRSEPAKVTPSTHTKNTPPSVAEKKSKEFKLRTLDLEKVIRDINADDVINYGDFKYRIDLGIAKKSKLIKGFENNPTLNSRETLYEFMHKKYDISPQVADKYGLIAFKKENQSLLEYPDFFMINDRVLFPFTDHNTGITVGYQARIMDLDRKNTAKYLNISDFGDIVIKKVRPYRDLSRFGIGNFLFNLYQLRDKNIDRLFITEGVTDAIKLLSLDYDCISPGQPNLTDHQIYLINKYFGKKIELIIFYDNDTNN
;
A
#
# COMPACT_ATOMS: atom_id res chain seq x y z
N MET A 1 -9.24 22.66 20.92
CA MET A 1 -8.01 23.32 20.41
C MET A 1 -6.84 22.41 20.74
N ASN A 2 -6.36 21.64 19.77
CA ASN A 2 -5.26 20.69 20.00
C ASN A 2 -3.99 21.29 19.43
N ASN A 3 -3.03 21.62 20.30
CA ASN A 3 -1.75 22.16 19.86
C ASN A 3 -0.91 21.03 19.26
N PHE A 4 -0.66 21.11 17.95
CA PHE A 4 0.33 20.27 17.28
C PHE A 4 1.68 20.41 17.99
N LYS A 5 2.24 19.30 18.47
CA LYS A 5 3.65 19.28 18.87
C LYS A 5 4.49 19.15 17.60
N PRO A 6 5.38 20.10 17.29
CA PRO A 6 6.21 20.03 16.10
C PRO A 6 7.27 18.93 16.24
N ILE A 7 7.58 18.27 15.12
CA ILE A 7 8.62 17.23 15.07
C ILE A 7 9.98 17.92 15.08
N ILE A 8 10.69 17.86 16.21
CA ILE A 8 12.08 18.33 16.33
C ILE A 8 13.02 17.20 15.86
N CYS A 9 13.77 17.44 14.79
CA CYS A 9 14.87 16.59 14.36
C CYS A 9 16.12 16.83 15.24
N LYS A 10 16.99 15.82 15.39
CA LYS A 10 18.24 15.96 16.17
C LYS A 10 19.23 16.92 15.52
N ASP A 11 19.27 16.91 14.20
CA ASP A 11 20.18 17.66 13.35
C ASP A 11 19.60 17.88 11.94
N LEU A 12 20.37 18.59 11.11
CA LEU A 12 20.03 18.89 9.71
C LEU A 12 19.97 17.63 8.82
N HIS A 13 20.72 16.57 9.14
CA HIS A 13 20.72 15.34 8.36
C HIS A 13 19.42 14.57 8.55
N GLU A 14 18.97 14.36 9.80
CA GLU A 14 17.66 13.77 10.09
C GLU A 14 16.50 14.60 9.51
N LEU A 15 16.61 15.94 9.56
CA LEU A 15 15.63 16.85 8.96
C LEU A 15 15.51 16.64 7.44
N ILE A 16 16.64 16.59 6.73
CA ILE A 16 16.70 16.34 5.29
C ILE A 16 16.16 14.95 4.98
N GLU A 17 16.59 13.89 5.68
CA GLU A 17 16.14 12.53 5.39
C GLU A 17 14.62 12.36 5.60
N ARG A 18 14.07 12.90 6.69
CA ARG A 18 12.61 12.87 6.93
C ARG A 18 11.83 13.59 5.85
N LYS A 19 12.29 14.79 5.42
CA LYS A 19 11.62 15.56 4.36
C LYS A 19 11.71 14.85 3.00
N LEU A 20 12.88 14.30 2.66
CA LEU A 20 13.07 13.55 1.40
C LEU A 20 12.26 12.27 1.35
N ASN A 21 12.16 11.53 2.47
CA ASN A 21 11.36 10.31 2.55
C ASN A 21 9.87 10.63 2.32
N HIS A 22 9.34 11.62 3.06
CA HIS A 22 7.97 12.13 2.89
C HIS A 22 7.68 12.56 1.44
N ASP A 23 8.49 13.45 0.87
CA ASP A 23 8.24 14.04 -0.44
C ASP A 23 8.36 13.03 -1.60
N VAL A 24 9.28 12.06 -1.49
CA VAL A 24 9.45 11.01 -2.51
C VAL A 24 8.30 10.01 -2.44
N ASN A 25 7.81 9.68 -1.24
CA ASN A 25 6.61 8.86 -1.09
C ASN A 25 5.37 9.58 -1.64
N TYR A 26 5.25 10.89 -1.41
CA TYR A 26 4.18 11.71 -2.01
C TYR A 26 4.30 11.75 -3.54
N LEU A 27 5.50 11.99 -4.10
CA LEU A 27 5.73 11.98 -5.55
C LEU A 27 5.32 10.65 -6.19
N ILE A 28 5.80 9.53 -5.66
CA ILE A 28 5.58 8.19 -6.23
C ILE A 28 4.16 7.67 -5.98
N GLY A 29 3.61 7.91 -4.78
CA GLY A 29 2.37 7.30 -4.31
C GLY A 29 1.10 8.17 -4.38
N LEU A 30 1.24 9.50 -4.50
CA LEU A 30 0.10 10.44 -4.48
C LEU A 30 0.09 11.42 -5.66
N TYR A 31 1.24 11.98 -6.06
CA TYR A 31 1.29 12.86 -7.24
C TYR A 31 1.14 12.09 -8.56
N PHE A 32 1.64 10.86 -8.62
CA PHE A 32 1.45 9.94 -9.73
C PHE A 32 0.32 8.91 -9.46
N ASP A 33 -0.77 9.37 -8.86
CA ASP A 33 -1.98 8.58 -8.62
C ASP A 33 -2.67 8.10 -9.92
N ASN A 34 -3.83 7.46 -9.79
CA ASN A 34 -4.58 6.96 -10.95
C ASN A 34 -4.94 8.05 -11.95
N ASP A 35 -5.29 9.26 -11.51
CA ASP A 35 -5.79 10.30 -12.42
C ASP A 35 -4.62 10.97 -13.16
N LYS A 36 -3.53 11.27 -12.46
CA LYS A 36 -2.29 11.78 -13.09
C LYS A 36 -1.59 10.72 -13.93
N GLU A 37 -1.58 9.46 -13.52
CA GLU A 37 -1.09 8.35 -14.35
C GLU A 37 -1.95 8.15 -15.60
N ASN A 38 -3.28 8.31 -15.49
CA ASN A 38 -4.18 8.22 -16.66
C ASN A 38 -4.03 9.43 -17.59
N GLU A 39 -3.81 10.64 -17.08
CA GLU A 39 -3.51 11.84 -17.86
C GLU A 39 -2.24 11.65 -18.69
N ILE A 40 -1.13 11.24 -18.04
CA ILE A 40 0.14 10.91 -18.70
C ILE A 40 -0.07 9.80 -19.75
N LYS A 41 -0.76 8.70 -19.42
CA LYS A 41 -1.02 7.59 -20.36
C LYS A 41 -1.83 7.99 -21.59
N ARG A 42 -2.76 8.96 -21.47
CA ARG A 42 -3.57 9.44 -22.60
C ARG A 42 -2.80 10.39 -23.52
N ALA A 43 -1.76 11.05 -23.01
CA ALA A 43 -0.99 12.03 -23.78
C ALA A 43 0.13 11.39 -24.62
N ILE A 44 0.79 10.34 -24.10
CA ILE A 44 1.83 9.64 -24.85
C ILE A 44 1.20 8.97 -26.09
N ASN A 45 1.77 9.24 -27.26
CA ASN A 45 1.37 8.67 -28.55
C ASN A 45 2.60 8.15 -29.32
N SER A 46 2.36 7.31 -30.32
CA SER A 46 3.40 6.65 -31.11
C SER A 46 4.33 7.65 -31.81
N LYS A 47 3.77 8.69 -32.42
CA LYS A 47 4.51 9.71 -33.18
C LYS A 47 5.57 10.38 -32.31
N ASP A 48 5.19 10.85 -31.12
CA ASP A 48 6.11 11.55 -30.23
C ASP A 48 7.19 10.61 -29.67
N LEU A 49 6.88 9.33 -29.43
CA LEU A 49 7.89 8.32 -29.09
C LEU A 49 8.87 8.02 -30.25
N ILE A 50 8.36 7.95 -31.49
CA ILE A 50 9.16 7.74 -32.70
C ILE A 50 10.13 8.90 -32.90
N GLU A 51 9.67 10.14 -32.72
CA GLU A 51 10.48 11.35 -32.87
C GLU A 51 11.52 11.46 -31.74
N TYR A 52 11.12 11.28 -30.48
CA TYR A 52 11.99 11.35 -29.31
C TYR A 52 13.11 10.31 -29.34
N TYR A 53 12.77 9.05 -29.61
CA TYR A 53 13.75 7.95 -29.68
C TYR A 53 14.35 7.72 -31.08
N ARG A 54 14.01 8.58 -32.06
CA ARG A 54 14.52 8.55 -33.44
C ARG A 54 14.40 7.17 -34.10
N LEU A 55 13.24 6.54 -33.94
CA LEU A 55 13.01 5.17 -34.40
C LEU A 55 12.99 5.10 -35.92
N ARG A 56 13.85 4.25 -36.50
CA ARG A 56 13.92 4.04 -37.95
C ARG A 56 12.65 3.33 -38.44
N ASN A 57 11.95 3.93 -39.39
CA ASN A 57 10.84 3.29 -40.09
C ASN A 57 11.35 2.22 -41.08
N THR A 58 10.42 1.48 -41.66
CA THR A 58 10.71 0.54 -42.76
C THR A 58 10.11 1.05 -44.07
N SER A 59 10.33 0.34 -45.18
CA SER A 59 9.68 0.61 -46.46
C SER A 59 8.16 0.37 -46.46
N HIS A 60 7.60 -0.16 -45.37
CA HIS A 60 6.16 -0.29 -45.15
C HIS A 60 5.66 0.77 -44.16
N GLU A 61 4.56 1.42 -44.50
CA GLU A 61 3.92 2.42 -43.64
C GLU A 61 3.53 1.82 -42.27
N ASN A 62 3.70 2.62 -41.21
CA ASN A 62 3.42 2.27 -39.83
C ASN A 62 4.19 1.06 -39.27
N ARG A 63 5.33 0.69 -39.87
CA ARG A 63 6.28 -0.31 -39.36
C ARG A 63 7.63 0.31 -39.03
N TYR A 64 8.28 -0.24 -38.00
CA TYR A 64 9.56 0.26 -37.48
C TYR A 64 10.58 -0.86 -37.25
N ILE A 65 11.86 -0.49 -37.18
CA ILE A 65 12.93 -1.35 -36.70
C ILE A 65 12.81 -1.43 -35.17
N CYS A 66 12.73 -2.64 -34.62
CA CYS A 66 12.60 -2.86 -33.17
C CYS A 66 13.90 -2.48 -32.44
N PRO A 67 13.88 -1.57 -31.46
CA PRO A 67 15.09 -1.19 -30.71
C PRO A 67 15.58 -2.27 -29.72
N PHE A 68 14.76 -3.30 -29.45
CA PHE A 68 14.99 -4.25 -28.35
C PHE A 68 15.63 -5.59 -28.77
N HIS A 69 16.08 -5.76 -30.02
CA HIS A 69 16.84 -6.95 -30.42
C HIS A 69 17.81 -6.67 -31.59
N PRO A 70 18.96 -7.37 -31.67
CA PRO A 70 19.88 -7.25 -32.79
C PRO A 70 19.32 -7.86 -34.08
N ASN A 71 19.93 -7.49 -35.22
CA ASN A 71 19.60 -7.97 -36.57
C ASN A 71 18.15 -7.67 -37.02
N ALA A 72 17.53 -6.63 -36.45
CA ALA A 72 16.17 -6.19 -36.76
C ALA A 72 16.04 -5.45 -38.11
N ASP A 73 17.02 -5.58 -39.02
CA ASP A 73 17.17 -4.74 -40.22
C ASP A 73 16.39 -5.21 -41.45
N ASN A 74 15.70 -6.36 -41.38
CA ASN A 74 14.82 -6.87 -42.45
C ASN A 74 13.34 -6.83 -41.99
N PRO A 75 12.62 -5.69 -42.11
CA PRO A 75 11.75 -5.29 -41.01
C PRO A 75 10.28 -5.04 -41.37
N THR A 76 9.39 -5.78 -40.69
CA THR A 76 7.93 -5.56 -40.68
C THR A 76 7.32 -5.78 -39.29
N SER A 77 8.13 -6.04 -38.27
CA SER A 77 7.67 -6.68 -37.03
C SER A 77 7.31 -5.73 -35.88
N PHE A 78 7.87 -4.52 -35.80
CA PHE A 78 7.53 -3.57 -34.73
C PHE A 78 6.36 -2.66 -35.12
N GLU A 79 5.38 -2.53 -34.24
CA GLU A 79 4.22 -1.66 -34.35
C GLU A 79 3.90 -0.94 -33.03
N PHE A 80 3.26 0.21 -33.16
CA PHE A 80 2.56 0.92 -32.09
C PHE A 80 1.06 0.89 -32.35
N ASP A 81 0.26 0.99 -31.29
CA ASP A 81 -1.20 0.95 -31.29
C ASP A 81 -1.72 2.02 -30.33
N ASP A 82 -1.92 3.23 -30.85
CA ASP A 82 -2.37 4.39 -30.07
C ASP A 82 -3.77 4.20 -29.47
N THR A 83 -4.63 3.42 -30.15
CA THR A 83 -5.96 3.05 -29.61
C THR A 83 -5.83 2.26 -28.30
N LYS A 84 -4.71 1.56 -28.07
CA LYS A 84 -4.42 0.78 -26.86
C LYS A 84 -3.31 1.37 -25.99
N GLY A 85 -2.66 2.46 -26.40
CA GLY A 85 -1.47 3.02 -25.74
C GLY A 85 -0.33 2.01 -25.61
N ALA A 86 -0.15 1.14 -26.61
CA ALA A 86 0.64 -0.08 -26.51
C ALA A 86 1.52 -0.36 -27.74
N PHE A 87 2.60 -1.13 -27.55
CA PHE A 87 3.53 -1.53 -28.60
C PHE A 87 3.71 -3.05 -28.67
N ARG A 88 4.18 -3.56 -29.82
CA ARG A 88 4.53 -4.96 -30.03
C ARG A 88 5.63 -5.13 -31.07
N CYS A 89 6.54 -6.08 -30.84
CA CYS A 89 7.37 -6.70 -31.87
C CYS A 89 6.89 -8.12 -32.15
N HIS A 90 6.45 -8.41 -33.38
CA HIS A 90 6.04 -9.76 -33.79
C HIS A 90 7.21 -10.73 -33.99
N ALA A 91 8.46 -10.25 -34.08
CA ALA A 91 9.65 -11.09 -34.28
C ALA A 91 10.24 -11.62 -32.96
N CYS A 92 10.46 -10.73 -31.98
CA CYS A 92 11.03 -11.10 -30.67
C CYS A 92 9.98 -11.14 -29.53
N GLY A 93 8.70 -10.93 -29.82
CA GLY A 93 7.58 -11.08 -28.87
C GLY A 93 7.46 -9.98 -27.80
N VAL A 94 8.41 -9.05 -27.71
CA VAL A 94 8.34 -7.94 -26.73
C VAL A 94 7.13 -7.05 -26.99
N HIS A 95 6.42 -6.70 -25.92
CA HIS A 95 5.21 -5.88 -25.95
C HIS A 95 4.97 -5.19 -24.61
N GLY A 96 4.16 -4.13 -24.60
CA GLY A 96 3.85 -3.37 -23.39
C GLY A 96 3.01 -2.13 -23.65
N THR A 97 2.72 -1.39 -22.58
CA THR A 97 2.23 0.00 -22.66
C THR A 97 3.36 0.95 -23.05
N TYR A 98 3.03 2.17 -23.45
CA TYR A 98 4.03 3.21 -23.73
C TYR A 98 4.91 3.59 -22.52
N ILE A 99 4.39 3.54 -21.29
CA ILE A 99 5.24 3.67 -20.09
C ILE A 99 6.26 2.51 -20.02
N LYS A 100 5.84 1.28 -20.33
CA LYS A 100 6.79 0.14 -20.40
C LYS A 100 7.77 0.28 -21.57
N PHE A 101 7.39 0.92 -22.68
CA PHE A 101 8.32 1.23 -23.77
C PHE A 101 9.45 2.14 -23.27
N ILE A 102 9.10 3.25 -22.60
CA ILE A 102 10.06 4.17 -21.98
C ILE A 102 10.96 3.42 -20.97
N VAL A 103 10.39 2.60 -20.07
CA VAL A 103 11.15 1.75 -19.11
C VAL A 103 12.11 0.76 -19.80
N MET A 104 11.90 0.41 -21.07
CA MET A 104 12.79 -0.48 -21.82
C MET A 104 13.78 0.25 -22.74
N MET A 105 13.53 1.52 -23.06
CA MET A 105 14.49 2.39 -23.77
C MET A 105 15.49 3.04 -22.79
N GLU A 106 15.01 3.39 -21.60
CA GLU A 106 15.79 4.03 -20.54
C GLU A 106 16.41 3.02 -19.57
N ASN A 107 17.68 3.20 -19.22
CA ASN A 107 18.39 2.31 -18.30
C ASN A 107 18.16 2.69 -16.81
N PHE A 108 16.89 2.86 -16.41
CA PHE A 108 16.52 3.22 -15.04
C PHE A 108 16.79 2.07 -14.05
N THR A 109 17.58 2.33 -13.00
CA THR A 109 17.90 1.35 -11.94
C THR A 109 16.87 1.30 -10.83
N ASP A 110 16.48 2.47 -10.31
CA ASP A 110 15.67 2.62 -9.10
C ASP A 110 14.29 3.20 -9.45
N ASN A 111 13.23 2.54 -9.00
CA ASN A 111 11.83 2.93 -9.26
C ASN A 111 11.55 3.22 -10.76
N PRO A 112 11.92 2.32 -11.70
CA PRO A 112 11.96 2.62 -13.13
C PRO A 112 10.63 3.11 -13.73
N TYR A 113 9.50 2.60 -13.24
CA TYR A 113 8.18 3.07 -13.67
C TYR A 113 7.84 4.49 -13.20
N ALA A 114 8.40 4.96 -12.08
CA ALA A 114 8.21 6.34 -11.61
C ALA A 114 9.14 7.31 -12.37
N GLU A 115 10.39 6.95 -12.63
CA GLU A 115 11.27 7.73 -13.51
C GLU A 115 10.70 7.84 -14.94
N ALA A 116 10.12 6.76 -15.48
CA ALA A 116 9.41 6.80 -16.76
C ALA A 116 8.15 7.69 -16.75
N LYS A 117 7.42 7.78 -15.62
CA LYS A 117 6.33 8.76 -15.45
C LYS A 117 6.86 10.20 -15.42
N ILE A 118 8.00 10.46 -14.77
CA ILE A 118 8.65 11.78 -14.74
C ILE A 118 9.10 12.21 -16.14
N LEU A 119 9.75 11.32 -16.89
CA LEU A 119 10.12 11.56 -18.28
C LEU A 119 8.87 11.85 -19.12
N ALA A 120 7.84 11.00 -19.03
CA ALA A 120 6.62 11.16 -19.83
C ALA A 120 5.82 12.43 -19.48
N ALA A 121 5.75 12.81 -18.20
CA ALA A 121 5.10 14.04 -17.76
C ALA A 121 5.74 15.27 -18.40
N ASN A 122 7.08 15.38 -18.30
CA ASN A 122 7.86 16.49 -18.82
C ASN A 122 7.87 16.56 -20.36
N ASN A 123 7.93 15.42 -21.07
CA ASN A 123 8.17 15.39 -22.52
C ASN A 123 6.92 15.15 -23.38
N PHE A 124 5.89 14.47 -22.86
CA PHE A 124 4.71 14.06 -23.65
C PHE A 124 3.38 14.56 -23.08
N ALA A 125 3.26 14.75 -21.76
CA ALA A 125 1.99 15.14 -21.14
C ALA A 125 1.75 16.66 -21.03
N ASN A 126 2.68 17.50 -21.49
CA ASN A 126 2.70 18.95 -21.20
C ASN A 126 2.59 19.26 -19.69
N MET A 127 3.17 18.39 -18.84
CA MET A 127 3.24 18.54 -17.39
C MET A 127 4.70 18.83 -16.97
N PRO A 128 5.21 20.06 -17.15
CA PRO A 128 6.57 20.42 -16.75
C PRO A 128 6.69 20.38 -15.23
N LEU A 129 7.43 19.38 -14.72
CA LEU A 129 7.54 19.12 -13.28
C LEU A 129 8.59 19.99 -12.58
N GLY A 130 9.50 20.61 -13.34
CA GLY A 130 10.64 21.37 -12.80
C GLY A 130 11.84 20.50 -12.38
N PHE A 131 11.72 19.18 -12.48
CA PHE A 131 12.78 18.20 -12.24
C PHE A 131 12.71 17.05 -13.25
N ALA A 132 13.88 16.50 -13.59
CA ALA A 132 14.04 15.48 -14.63
C ALA A 132 14.09 14.03 -14.09
N SER A 133 14.26 13.82 -12.78
CA SER A 133 14.30 12.49 -12.15
C SER A 133 13.99 12.55 -10.65
N ILE A 134 13.80 11.40 -10.00
CA ILE A 134 13.70 11.29 -8.53
C ILE A 134 15.01 11.74 -7.86
N SER A 135 16.16 11.51 -8.50
CA SER A 135 17.46 11.98 -8.01
C SER A 135 17.55 13.51 -8.01
N ASP A 136 17.15 14.15 -9.10
CA ASP A 136 17.06 15.61 -9.25
C ASP A 136 16.07 16.21 -8.23
N PHE A 137 14.84 15.68 -8.16
CA PHE A 137 13.84 16.04 -7.16
C PHE A 137 14.39 15.99 -5.73
N LYS A 138 15.07 14.90 -5.35
CA LYS A 138 15.72 14.76 -4.04
C LYS A 138 16.78 15.82 -3.81
N ASN A 139 17.56 16.18 -4.83
CA ASN A 139 18.61 17.18 -4.70
C ASN A 139 18.04 18.60 -4.60
N GLN A 140 17.01 18.94 -5.38
CA GLN A 140 16.32 20.22 -5.28
C GLN A 140 15.65 20.43 -3.91
N ILE A 141 14.86 19.45 -3.42
CA ILE A 141 14.27 19.50 -2.07
C ILE A 141 15.36 19.63 -0.99
N ARG A 142 16.46 18.86 -1.11
CA ARG A 142 17.60 18.96 -0.19
C ARG A 142 18.18 20.37 -0.13
N GLN A 143 18.40 21.03 -1.27
CA GLN A 143 18.94 22.40 -1.29
C GLN A 143 17.96 23.40 -0.66
N LEU A 144 16.67 23.31 -0.96
CA LEU A 144 15.64 24.19 -0.37
C LEU A 144 15.54 24.02 1.16
N VAL A 145 15.68 22.79 1.67
CA VAL A 145 15.77 22.52 3.12
C VAL A 145 17.04 23.10 3.73
N ILE A 146 18.21 22.91 3.11
CA ILE A 146 19.49 23.47 3.58
C ILE A 146 19.44 25.01 3.59
N GLU A 147 18.91 25.64 2.54
CA GLU A 147 18.79 27.10 2.44
C GLU A 147 17.87 27.65 3.54
N ARG A 148 16.71 27.02 3.75
CA ARG A 148 15.79 27.42 4.82
C ARG A 148 16.38 27.20 6.20
N TYR A 149 17.03 26.06 6.46
CA TYR A 149 17.74 25.83 7.72
C TYR A 149 18.84 26.85 7.97
N ASN A 150 19.56 27.27 6.93
CA ASN A 150 20.57 28.31 7.08
C ASN A 150 20.00 29.68 7.46
N LYS A 151 18.76 29.98 7.07
CA LYS A 151 18.03 31.21 7.44
C LYS A 151 17.33 31.12 8.82
N THR A 152 16.72 29.98 9.15
CA THR A 152 15.87 29.84 10.36
C THR A 152 16.56 29.16 11.53
N LYS A 153 17.56 28.30 11.26
CA LYS A 153 18.15 27.30 12.19
C LYS A 153 17.12 26.38 12.86
N SER A 154 15.91 26.32 12.32
CA SER A 154 14.83 25.48 12.86
C SER A 154 15.05 24.02 12.52
N LEU A 155 15.01 23.16 13.54
CA LEU A 155 14.95 21.69 13.37
C LEU A 155 13.51 21.17 13.43
N LEU A 156 12.51 22.07 13.42
CA LEU A 156 11.09 21.70 13.36
C LEU A 156 10.75 21.29 11.92
N LEU A 157 10.51 20.00 11.65
CA LEU A 157 10.15 19.51 10.31
C LEU A 157 8.91 20.23 9.73
N ASN A 158 7.98 20.63 10.62
CA ASN A 158 6.80 21.40 10.27
C ASN A 158 7.11 22.71 9.53
N ASP A 159 8.25 23.35 9.80
CA ASP A 159 8.67 24.62 9.19
C ASP A 159 9.18 24.44 7.74
N TYR A 160 9.07 23.23 7.18
CA TYR A 160 9.55 22.87 5.84
C TYR A 160 8.48 22.24 4.95
N PHE A 161 7.27 21.93 5.44
CA PHE A 161 6.25 21.23 4.63
C PHE A 161 5.67 22.05 3.47
N ASP A 162 5.78 23.38 3.48
CA ASP A 162 5.45 24.25 2.34
C ASP A 162 6.54 24.27 1.25
N ILE A 163 7.70 23.64 1.47
CA ILE A 163 8.65 23.33 0.39
C ILE A 163 8.05 22.18 -0.42
N SER A 164 7.63 22.46 -1.65
CA SER A 164 7.15 21.50 -2.64
C SER A 164 7.64 21.88 -4.03
N LEU A 165 7.90 20.89 -4.88
CA LEU A 165 8.16 21.06 -6.32
C LEU A 165 6.95 20.66 -7.18
N ILE A 166 5.91 20.06 -6.58
CA ILE A 166 4.80 19.39 -7.26
C ILE A 166 3.46 20.00 -6.85
N GLY A 167 3.33 21.29 -7.13
CA GLY A 167 2.14 22.09 -6.83
C GLY A 167 1.93 22.34 -5.33
N PRO A 168 0.78 22.95 -4.96
CA PRO A 168 0.40 23.06 -3.57
C PRO A 168 0.07 21.67 -3.01
N MET A 169 0.86 21.23 -2.03
CA MET A 169 0.49 20.11 -1.15
C MET A 169 -0.90 20.38 -0.55
N PRO A 170 -1.72 19.36 -0.24
CA PRO A 170 -2.98 19.54 0.46
C PRO A 170 -2.76 20.32 1.76
N THR A 171 -3.09 21.62 1.75
CA THR A 171 -2.71 22.50 2.85
C THR A 171 -3.57 22.21 4.07
N MET A 172 -2.94 21.73 5.14
CA MET A 172 -3.44 21.98 6.49
C MET A 172 -3.63 23.50 6.63
N SER A 173 -4.88 23.96 6.56
CA SER A 173 -5.18 25.38 6.41
C SER A 173 -5.06 26.11 7.74
N ILE A 174 -3.82 26.45 8.13
CA ILE A 174 -3.50 27.20 9.36
C ILE A 174 -3.93 28.67 9.20
N LYS A 175 -5.24 28.91 9.17
CA LYS A 175 -5.85 30.22 9.38
C LYS A 175 -5.79 30.60 10.86
N HIS A 176 -4.59 30.83 11.38
CA HIS A 176 -4.23 31.75 12.47
C HIS A 176 -2.78 31.49 12.93
N LEU A 177 -1.83 32.35 12.53
CA LEU A 177 -0.68 32.82 13.34
C LEU A 177 0.24 33.75 12.51
N ARG A 178 -0.30 34.89 12.06
CA ARG A 178 0.48 36.04 11.58
C ARG A 178 -0.15 37.35 12.03
N SER A 179 0.14 37.74 13.27
CA SER A 179 0.24 39.16 13.63
C SER A 179 1.56 39.69 13.06
N GLU A 180 1.56 40.89 12.47
CA GLU A 180 2.75 41.45 11.84
C GLU A 180 3.87 41.80 12.84
N PRO A 181 5.15 41.77 12.43
CA PRO A 181 6.27 42.06 13.32
C PRO A 181 6.39 43.57 13.59
N ALA A 182 6.13 43.99 14.82
CA ALA A 182 6.47 45.33 15.29
C ALA A 182 8.00 45.53 15.27
N LYS A 183 8.46 46.59 14.59
CA LYS A 183 9.87 47.05 14.65
C LYS A 183 10.10 47.82 15.94
N VAL A 184 11.29 47.67 16.55
CA VAL A 184 12.17 48.75 17.09
C VAL A 184 13.44 48.11 17.71
N THR A 185 14.54 48.87 17.71
CA THR A 185 15.90 48.52 18.19
C THR A 185 16.39 49.62 19.17
N PRO A 186 17.60 49.55 19.78
CA PRO A 186 18.26 48.44 20.50
C PRO A 186 18.85 48.90 21.87
N SER A 187 19.74 48.10 22.50
CA SER A 187 20.65 48.43 23.64
C SER A 187 19.98 48.55 25.04
N THR A 188 20.67 48.47 26.21
CA THR A 188 22.11 48.41 26.62
C THR A 188 22.38 47.35 27.73
N HIS A 189 23.64 47.20 28.17
CA HIS A 189 24.07 46.52 29.42
C HIS A 189 23.52 47.24 30.70
N THR A 190 23.59 46.78 31.97
CA THR A 190 24.59 45.96 32.72
C THR A 190 24.04 45.24 33.98
N LYS A 191 24.71 44.16 34.39
CA LYS A 191 24.98 43.63 35.77
C LYS A 191 24.13 44.12 36.99
N ASN A 192 23.49 43.19 37.72
CA ASN A 192 23.93 42.68 39.06
C ASN A 192 22.94 41.67 39.69
N THR A 193 23.35 41.00 40.79
CA THR A 193 22.73 39.81 41.42
C THR A 193 21.86 40.11 42.69
N PRO A 194 21.10 39.12 43.23
CA PRO A 194 19.94 39.33 44.14
C PRO A 194 20.30 39.07 45.64
N PRO A 195 19.37 38.85 46.62
CA PRO A 195 18.30 37.81 46.69
C PRO A 195 16.88 38.47 46.75
N SER A 196 15.76 38.02 47.36
CA SER A 196 15.34 36.93 48.28
C SER A 196 13.77 36.94 48.33
N VAL A 197 12.93 35.94 48.66
CA VAL A 197 12.93 34.46 48.87
C VAL A 197 11.52 33.95 48.50
N ALA A 198 11.35 32.82 47.79
CA ALA A 198 10.11 31.99 47.83
C ALA A 198 10.29 30.61 47.15
N GLU A 199 10.53 29.55 47.91
CA GLU A 199 10.52 28.18 47.38
C GLU A 199 9.09 27.69 47.09
N LYS A 200 8.87 27.06 45.93
CA LYS A 200 7.70 26.20 45.70
C LYS A 200 8.16 24.86 45.11
N LYS A 201 7.77 23.78 45.79
CA LYS A 201 8.17 22.39 45.51
C LYS A 201 8.04 22.05 44.03
N SER A 202 9.12 21.54 43.44
CA SER A 202 9.11 20.90 42.14
C SER A 202 8.18 19.69 42.16
N LYS A 203 7.08 19.74 41.41
CA LYS A 203 6.35 18.53 41.04
C LYS A 203 7.18 17.79 39.99
N GLU A 204 7.75 16.66 40.41
CA GLU A 204 8.52 15.74 39.57
C GLU A 204 7.75 15.43 38.27
N PHE A 205 8.25 15.94 37.14
CA PHE A 205 7.58 15.78 35.85
C PHE A 205 7.93 14.42 35.24
N LYS A 206 7.20 13.37 35.64
CA LYS A 206 7.39 12.04 35.06
C LYS A 206 7.06 12.07 33.56
N LEU A 207 8.10 11.91 32.75
CA LEU A 207 8.03 11.83 31.31
C LEU A 207 7.19 10.58 30.93
N ARG A 208 5.98 10.78 30.41
CA ARG A 208 5.30 9.71 29.68
C ARG A 208 6.03 9.54 28.36
N THR A 209 6.62 8.36 28.15
CA THR A 209 7.21 7.95 26.88
C THR A 209 6.20 8.15 25.76
N LEU A 210 6.64 8.79 24.68
CA LEU A 210 5.79 8.99 23.51
C LEU A 210 5.83 7.69 22.69
N ASP A 211 4.73 6.95 22.69
CA ASP A 211 4.54 5.79 21.82
C ASP A 211 4.61 6.25 20.35
N LEU A 212 5.72 5.93 19.67
CA LEU A 212 5.92 6.28 18.25
C LEU A 212 4.94 5.55 17.35
N GLU A 213 4.53 4.32 17.71
CA GLU A 213 3.52 3.62 16.94
C GLU A 213 2.22 4.39 17.00
N LYS A 214 1.79 4.86 18.19
CA LYS A 214 0.57 5.66 18.29
C LYS A 214 0.59 6.88 17.36
N VAL A 215 1.72 7.56 17.20
CA VAL A 215 1.81 8.71 16.27
C VAL A 215 1.67 8.28 14.81
N ILE A 216 2.26 7.14 14.43
CA ILE A 216 2.07 6.54 13.09
C ILE A 216 0.60 6.11 12.89
N ARG A 217 0.00 5.55 13.94
CA ARG A 217 -1.39 5.09 13.98
C ARG A 217 -2.39 6.24 13.77
N ASP A 218 -2.21 7.32 14.51
CA ASP A 218 -3.00 8.55 14.39
C ASP A 218 -2.88 9.15 12.97
N ILE A 219 -1.70 9.11 12.33
CA ILE A 219 -1.47 9.60 10.94
C ILE A 219 -2.21 8.73 9.90
N ASN A 220 -2.07 7.41 9.95
CA ASN A 220 -2.76 6.51 9.01
C ASN A 220 -4.29 6.68 9.10
N ALA A 221 -4.83 6.91 10.30
CA ALA A 221 -6.25 7.16 10.50
C ALA A 221 -6.70 8.48 9.84
N ASP A 222 -5.92 9.56 9.97
CA ASP A 222 -6.23 10.84 9.32
C ASP A 222 -6.13 10.76 7.79
N ASP A 223 -5.16 10.04 7.20
CA ASP A 223 -5.09 9.86 5.74
C ASP A 223 -6.33 9.11 5.19
N VAL A 224 -6.76 8.07 5.90
CA VAL A 224 -7.98 7.31 5.58
C VAL A 224 -9.23 8.20 5.66
N ILE A 225 -9.32 9.06 6.67
CA ILE A 225 -10.46 9.96 6.89
C ILE A 225 -10.53 11.05 5.79
N ASN A 226 -9.39 11.60 5.38
CA ASN A 226 -9.35 12.77 4.49
C ASN A 226 -9.29 12.43 2.99
N TYR A 227 -8.67 11.31 2.60
CA TYR A 227 -8.45 10.94 1.18
C TYR A 227 -9.10 9.62 0.77
N GLY A 228 -9.62 8.85 1.73
CA GLY A 228 -10.17 7.51 1.54
C GLY A 228 -9.07 6.48 1.23
N ASP A 229 -9.16 5.26 1.77
CA ASP A 229 -8.05 4.31 1.70
C ASP A 229 -7.68 3.90 0.25
N PHE A 230 -6.48 4.31 -0.16
CA PHE A 230 -5.85 4.01 -1.45
C PHE A 230 -5.40 2.55 -1.54
N LYS A 231 -4.96 1.93 -0.43
CA LYS A 231 -4.50 0.54 -0.39
C LYS A 231 -5.69 -0.41 -0.54
N TYR A 232 -6.78 -0.20 0.21
CA TYR A 232 -8.08 -0.84 -0.03
C TYR A 232 -8.56 -0.70 -1.49
N ARG A 233 -8.44 0.49 -2.12
CA ARG A 233 -8.79 0.66 -3.55
C ARG A 233 -7.92 -0.19 -4.48
N ILE A 234 -6.63 -0.34 -4.17
CA ILE A 234 -5.71 -1.22 -4.92
C ILE A 234 -6.09 -2.70 -4.72
N ASP A 235 -6.25 -3.17 -3.48
CA ASP A 235 -6.63 -4.56 -3.18
C ASP A 235 -7.98 -4.93 -3.84
N LEU A 236 -8.98 -4.04 -3.77
CA LEU A 236 -10.27 -4.22 -4.44
C LEU A 236 -10.13 -4.26 -5.98
N GLY A 237 -9.18 -3.49 -6.53
CA GLY A 237 -8.83 -3.48 -7.95
C GLY A 237 -8.08 -4.74 -8.41
N ILE A 238 -7.26 -5.33 -7.54
CA ILE A 238 -6.61 -6.63 -7.73
C ILE A 238 -7.67 -7.73 -7.67
N ALA A 239 -8.49 -7.78 -6.60
CA ALA A 239 -9.53 -8.76 -6.39
C ALA A 239 -10.50 -8.89 -7.58
N LYS A 240 -11.02 -7.77 -8.09
CA LYS A 240 -11.91 -7.73 -9.27
C LYS A 240 -11.26 -8.26 -10.55
N LYS A 241 -9.93 -8.36 -10.61
CA LYS A 241 -9.15 -8.91 -11.73
C LYS A 241 -8.61 -10.31 -11.44
N SER A 242 -8.50 -10.69 -10.17
CA SER A 242 -7.83 -11.90 -9.69
C SER A 242 -8.30 -13.15 -10.42
N LYS A 243 -7.33 -13.93 -10.90
CA LYS A 243 -7.59 -15.24 -11.51
C LYS A 243 -7.78 -16.32 -10.46
N LEU A 244 -7.04 -16.25 -9.35
CA LEU A 244 -7.14 -17.21 -8.25
C LEU A 244 -8.53 -17.17 -7.59
N ILE A 245 -9.01 -15.97 -7.23
CA ILE A 245 -10.32 -15.79 -6.59
C ILE A 245 -11.42 -16.29 -7.53
N LYS A 246 -11.42 -15.87 -8.80
CA LYS A 246 -12.38 -16.34 -9.80
C LYS A 246 -12.29 -17.85 -10.05
N GLY A 247 -11.10 -18.44 -9.95
CA GLY A 247 -10.93 -19.89 -9.99
C GLY A 247 -11.76 -20.57 -8.90
N PHE A 248 -11.58 -20.17 -7.65
CA PHE A 248 -12.33 -20.72 -6.51
C PHE A 248 -13.84 -20.40 -6.55
N GLU A 249 -14.23 -19.19 -6.97
CA GLU A 249 -15.64 -18.79 -7.06
C GLU A 249 -16.39 -19.53 -8.19
N ASN A 250 -15.74 -19.85 -9.31
CA ASN A 250 -16.38 -20.51 -10.46
C ASN A 250 -16.16 -22.02 -10.52
N ASN A 251 -15.20 -22.59 -9.77
CA ASN A 251 -14.93 -24.04 -9.76
C ASN A 251 -15.03 -24.66 -8.36
N PRO A 252 -16.22 -25.14 -7.94
CA PRO A 252 -16.43 -25.82 -6.67
C PRO A 252 -15.54 -27.07 -6.45
N THR A 253 -15.06 -27.73 -7.52
CA THR A 253 -14.22 -28.94 -7.39
C THR A 253 -12.83 -28.67 -6.82
N LEU A 254 -12.41 -27.40 -6.78
CA LEU A 254 -11.19 -27.00 -6.08
C LEU A 254 -11.28 -27.23 -4.56
N ASN A 255 -12.48 -27.22 -3.98
CA ASN A 255 -12.72 -27.40 -2.55
C ASN A 255 -12.90 -28.88 -2.19
N SER A 256 -11.90 -29.47 -1.52
CA SER A 256 -11.96 -30.82 -0.95
C SER A 256 -12.80 -30.83 0.34
N ARG A 257 -14.13 -30.71 0.19
CA ARG A 257 -15.10 -30.51 1.29
C ARG A 257 -14.98 -31.53 2.42
N GLU A 258 -14.78 -32.81 2.11
CA GLU A 258 -14.65 -33.86 3.11
C GLU A 258 -13.43 -33.63 4.01
N THR A 259 -12.30 -33.22 3.41
CA THR A 259 -11.07 -32.84 4.12
C THR A 259 -11.21 -31.51 4.86
N LEU A 260 -11.96 -30.55 4.31
CA LEU A 260 -12.32 -29.31 5.01
C LEU A 260 -13.08 -29.63 6.31
N TYR A 261 -14.13 -30.43 6.22
CA TYR A 261 -14.96 -30.77 7.36
C TYR A 261 -14.19 -31.61 8.39
N GLU A 262 -13.39 -32.60 7.97
CA GLU A 262 -12.53 -33.37 8.89
C GLU A 262 -11.57 -32.44 9.64
N PHE A 263 -10.81 -31.60 8.93
CA PHE A 263 -9.82 -30.71 9.54
C PHE A 263 -10.46 -29.67 10.46
N MET A 264 -11.55 -29.03 10.03
CA MET A 264 -12.21 -27.97 10.79
C MET A 264 -12.88 -28.50 12.06
N HIS A 265 -13.51 -29.67 12.00
CA HIS A 265 -14.04 -30.37 13.17
C HIS A 265 -12.90 -30.79 14.11
N LYS A 266 -11.93 -31.56 13.60
CA LYS A 266 -10.84 -32.15 14.40
C LYS A 266 -9.92 -31.13 15.07
N LYS A 267 -9.78 -29.92 14.51
CA LYS A 267 -8.83 -28.90 15.02
C LYS A 267 -9.48 -27.70 15.72
N TYR A 268 -10.75 -27.36 15.46
CA TYR A 268 -11.43 -26.20 16.06
C TYR A 268 -12.84 -26.48 16.56
N ASP A 269 -13.34 -27.72 16.46
CA ASP A 269 -14.74 -28.05 16.76
C ASP A 269 -15.72 -27.18 15.93
N ILE A 270 -15.41 -27.00 14.63
CA ILE A 270 -16.25 -26.25 13.67
C ILE A 270 -17.00 -27.25 12.78
N SER A 271 -18.33 -27.11 12.72
CA SER A 271 -19.20 -28.01 11.95
C SER A 271 -19.18 -27.71 10.44
N PRO A 272 -19.61 -28.67 9.59
CA PRO A 272 -19.74 -28.46 8.14
C PRO A 272 -20.59 -27.25 7.78
N GLN A 273 -21.72 -27.06 8.47
CA GLN A 273 -22.66 -25.96 8.21
C GLN A 273 -22.03 -24.59 8.52
N VAL A 274 -21.15 -24.51 9.54
CA VAL A 274 -20.40 -23.28 9.86
C VAL A 274 -19.29 -23.06 8.83
N ALA A 275 -18.58 -24.11 8.41
CA ALA A 275 -17.56 -24.00 7.36
C ALA A 275 -18.16 -23.52 6.02
N ASP A 276 -19.33 -24.04 5.63
CA ASP A 276 -20.07 -23.61 4.44
C ASP A 276 -20.61 -22.17 4.59
N LYS A 277 -21.20 -21.82 5.75
CA LYS A 277 -21.70 -20.46 6.07
C LYS A 277 -20.63 -19.38 5.88
N TYR A 278 -19.37 -19.70 6.15
CA TYR A 278 -18.23 -18.78 6.00
C TYR A 278 -17.39 -19.03 4.75
N GLY A 279 -17.89 -19.82 3.80
CA GLY A 279 -17.25 -20.02 2.48
C GLY A 279 -15.85 -20.62 2.56
N LEU A 280 -15.56 -21.45 3.57
CA LEU A 280 -14.24 -22.02 3.75
C LEU A 280 -13.91 -23.04 2.65
N ILE A 281 -12.64 -23.12 2.29
CA ILE A 281 -12.16 -23.97 1.19
C ILE A 281 -10.93 -24.76 1.65
N ALA A 282 -10.97 -26.11 1.60
CA ALA A 282 -9.75 -26.90 1.70
C ALA A 282 -9.19 -27.16 0.30
N PHE A 283 -7.97 -26.70 0.04
CA PHE A 283 -7.26 -26.95 -1.20
C PHE A 283 -6.11 -27.95 -0.97
N LYS A 284 -6.29 -29.18 -1.45
CA LYS A 284 -5.26 -30.23 -1.39
C LYS A 284 -4.37 -30.21 -2.63
N LYS A 285 -3.13 -30.67 -2.49
CA LYS A 285 -2.15 -30.79 -3.59
C LYS A 285 -2.65 -31.57 -4.80
N GLU A 286 -3.52 -32.57 -4.66
CA GLU A 286 -4.02 -33.36 -5.81
C GLU A 286 -4.94 -32.53 -6.73
N ASN A 287 -5.57 -31.48 -6.20
CA ASN A 287 -6.36 -30.52 -6.98
C ASN A 287 -5.49 -29.49 -7.74
N GLN A 288 -4.15 -29.57 -7.68
CA GLN A 288 -3.25 -28.61 -8.31
C GLN A 288 -3.42 -28.48 -9.84
N SER A 289 -3.80 -29.55 -10.53
CA SER A 289 -4.08 -29.54 -11.97
C SER A 289 -5.36 -28.79 -12.36
N LEU A 290 -6.22 -28.45 -11.39
CA LEU A 290 -7.50 -27.74 -11.59
C LEU A 290 -7.36 -26.22 -11.46
N LEU A 291 -6.19 -25.72 -11.05
CA LEU A 291 -5.89 -24.29 -11.04
C LEU A 291 -5.63 -23.79 -12.46
N GLU A 292 -5.98 -22.52 -12.72
CA GLU A 292 -5.54 -21.73 -13.89
C GLU A 292 -4.02 -21.89 -14.16
N TYR A 293 -3.23 -21.97 -13.09
CA TYR A 293 -1.77 -22.14 -13.13
C TYR A 293 -1.31 -23.29 -12.24
N PRO A 294 -1.19 -24.53 -12.78
CA PRO A 294 -0.74 -25.71 -12.02
C PRO A 294 0.72 -25.66 -11.53
N ASP A 295 1.52 -24.69 -12.00
CA ASP A 295 2.86 -24.37 -11.50
C ASP A 295 2.85 -23.44 -10.28
N PHE A 296 1.67 -23.17 -9.70
CA PHE A 296 1.52 -22.46 -8.44
C PHE A 296 1.36 -23.45 -7.28
N PHE A 297 2.35 -23.52 -6.37
CA PHE A 297 2.45 -24.55 -5.32
C PHE A 297 2.11 -24.06 -3.89
N MET A 298 1.96 -22.75 -3.67
CA MET A 298 2.10 -22.18 -2.32
C MET A 298 0.87 -22.36 -1.42
N ILE A 299 -0.30 -22.58 -2.04
CA ILE A 299 -1.56 -22.90 -1.36
C ILE A 299 -1.82 -24.39 -1.18
N ASN A 300 -0.94 -25.27 -1.68
CA ASN A 300 -1.11 -26.72 -1.57
C ASN A 300 -1.22 -27.13 -0.09
N ASP A 301 -2.22 -27.95 0.21
CA ASP A 301 -2.50 -28.53 1.53
C ASP A 301 -2.89 -27.48 2.59
N ARG A 302 -3.75 -26.52 2.20
CA ARG A 302 -4.23 -25.42 3.05
C ARG A 302 -5.76 -25.30 3.11
N VAL A 303 -6.27 -24.82 4.24
CA VAL A 303 -7.63 -24.22 4.32
C VAL A 303 -7.53 -22.71 4.08
N LEU A 304 -8.30 -22.24 3.11
CA LEU A 304 -8.44 -20.84 2.74
C LEU A 304 -9.68 -20.25 3.43
N PHE A 305 -9.44 -19.17 4.18
CA PHE A 305 -10.44 -18.36 4.86
C PHE A 305 -10.66 -17.08 4.03
N PRO A 306 -11.84 -16.88 3.40
CA PRO A 306 -12.08 -15.72 2.55
C PRO A 306 -12.25 -14.44 3.37
N PHE A 307 -11.56 -13.39 2.96
CA PHE A 307 -11.88 -12.02 3.36
C PHE A 307 -12.74 -11.39 2.27
N THR A 308 -13.72 -10.59 2.68
CA THR A 308 -14.68 -9.93 1.78
C THR A 308 -14.58 -8.42 1.90
N ASP A 309 -14.91 -7.71 0.81
CA ASP A 309 -15.09 -6.25 0.85
C ASP A 309 -16.29 -5.90 1.75
N HIS A 310 -16.07 -5.03 2.71
CA HIS A 310 -17.09 -4.53 3.62
C HIS A 310 -18.21 -3.71 2.93
N ASN A 311 -18.02 -3.22 1.69
CA ASN A 311 -19.06 -2.52 0.92
C ASN A 311 -19.83 -3.44 -0.05
N THR A 312 -19.16 -4.32 -0.78
CA THR A 312 -19.77 -5.12 -1.86
C THR A 312 -19.85 -6.63 -1.60
N GLY A 313 -19.21 -7.13 -0.55
CA GLY A 313 -19.26 -8.55 -0.16
C GLY A 313 -18.43 -9.49 -1.04
N ILE A 314 -17.81 -8.98 -2.12
CA ILE A 314 -16.95 -9.79 -2.99
C ILE A 314 -15.71 -10.28 -2.25
N THR A 315 -15.21 -11.46 -2.60
CA THR A 315 -13.93 -11.96 -2.07
C THR A 315 -12.79 -11.03 -2.50
N VAL A 316 -11.96 -10.60 -1.55
CA VAL A 316 -10.79 -9.73 -1.81
C VAL A 316 -9.45 -10.44 -1.65
N GLY A 317 -9.45 -11.59 -0.99
CA GLY A 317 -8.29 -12.44 -0.80
C GLY A 317 -8.58 -13.54 0.21
N TYR A 318 -7.60 -14.41 0.44
CA TYR A 318 -7.67 -15.50 1.40
C TYR A 318 -6.53 -15.42 2.39
N GLN A 319 -6.82 -15.73 3.66
CA GLN A 319 -5.82 -16.22 4.59
C GLN A 319 -5.78 -17.75 4.47
N ALA A 320 -4.64 -18.32 4.09
CA ALA A 320 -4.47 -19.74 3.81
C ALA A 320 -3.66 -20.43 4.91
N ARG A 321 -4.31 -21.20 5.79
CA ARG A 321 -3.71 -21.96 6.89
C ARG A 321 -3.28 -23.35 6.44
N ILE A 322 -2.08 -23.80 6.81
CA ILE A 322 -1.63 -25.16 6.50
C ILE A 322 -2.41 -26.23 7.29
N MET A 323 -2.76 -27.33 6.63
CA MET A 323 -3.50 -28.45 7.23
C MET A 323 -2.58 -29.43 7.97
N ASP A 324 -1.37 -29.63 7.46
CA ASP A 324 -0.31 -30.37 8.13
C ASP A 324 0.28 -29.52 9.26
N LEU A 325 -0.06 -29.88 10.51
CA LEU A 325 0.26 -29.09 11.71
C LEU A 325 1.71 -29.30 12.19
N ASP A 326 2.34 -30.41 11.82
CA ASP A 326 3.72 -30.77 12.21
C ASP A 326 4.77 -30.29 11.20
N ARG A 327 4.33 -29.66 10.10
CA ARG A 327 5.15 -29.26 8.95
C ARG A 327 6.10 -28.10 9.24
N LYS A 328 7.29 -28.47 9.70
CA LYS A 328 8.43 -27.55 9.91
C LYS A 328 8.82 -26.81 8.61
N ASN A 329 9.49 -25.67 8.77
CA ASN A 329 10.00 -24.81 7.70
C ASN A 329 8.94 -24.33 6.67
N THR A 330 7.65 -24.33 7.03
CA THR A 330 6.55 -23.81 6.21
C THR A 330 5.70 -22.83 7.02
N ALA A 331 5.25 -21.72 6.41
CA ALA A 331 4.47 -20.72 7.13
C ALA A 331 3.07 -21.25 7.52
N LYS A 332 2.72 -21.11 8.82
CA LYS A 332 1.41 -21.46 9.40
C LYS A 332 0.25 -20.87 8.59
N TYR A 333 0.35 -19.59 8.26
CA TYR A 333 -0.57 -18.84 7.40
C TYR A 333 0.16 -18.19 6.21
N LEU A 334 -0.56 -17.93 5.13
CA LEU A 334 -0.16 -17.05 4.01
C LEU A 334 -1.35 -16.17 3.63
N ASN A 335 -1.13 -14.90 3.27
CA ASN A 335 -2.21 -14.00 2.84
C ASN A 335 -2.09 -13.75 1.33
N ILE A 336 -3.07 -14.19 0.54
CA ILE A 336 -3.00 -14.29 -0.92
C ILE A 336 -4.21 -13.67 -1.63
N SER A 337 -3.96 -12.88 -2.68
CA SER A 337 -4.99 -12.20 -3.49
C SER A 337 -5.07 -12.74 -4.92
N ASP A 338 -3.95 -13.13 -5.51
CA ASP A 338 -3.86 -13.77 -6.83
C ASP A 338 -2.54 -14.56 -6.98
N PHE A 339 -2.32 -15.16 -8.15
CA PHE A 339 -1.01 -15.64 -8.60
C PHE A 339 -0.03 -14.47 -8.83
N GLY A 340 1.25 -14.67 -8.50
CA GLY A 340 2.34 -13.73 -8.78
C GLY A 340 3.17 -14.10 -10.02
N ASP A 341 4.30 -13.41 -10.20
CA ASP A 341 5.21 -13.59 -11.33
C ASP A 341 5.93 -14.96 -11.32
N ILE A 342 6.44 -15.37 -12.48
CA ILE A 342 7.21 -16.61 -12.65
C ILE A 342 8.63 -16.44 -12.10
N VAL A 343 8.99 -17.25 -11.11
CA VAL A 343 10.31 -17.32 -10.48
C VAL A 343 11.17 -18.40 -11.14
N ILE A 344 12.21 -17.97 -11.84
CA ILE A 344 13.14 -18.83 -12.61
C ILE A 344 14.32 -19.34 -11.72
N LYS A 345 14.41 -18.92 -10.45
CA LYS A 345 15.53 -19.19 -9.53
C LYS A 345 15.69 -20.68 -9.07
N LYS A 346 14.99 -21.63 -9.68
CA LYS A 346 15.02 -23.06 -9.32
C LYS A 346 14.97 -23.95 -10.57
N VAL A 347 15.35 -25.23 -10.40
CA VAL A 347 15.40 -26.29 -11.43
C VAL A 347 14.09 -26.45 -12.22
N ARG A 348 12.96 -26.02 -11.66
CA ARG A 348 11.69 -25.83 -12.38
C ARG A 348 11.16 -24.41 -12.09
N PRO A 349 10.76 -23.64 -13.11
CA PRO A 349 10.01 -22.41 -12.90
C PRO A 349 8.71 -22.67 -12.14
N TYR A 350 8.26 -21.68 -11.36
CA TYR A 350 7.01 -21.70 -10.62
C TYR A 350 6.51 -20.27 -10.41
N ARG A 351 5.21 -20.07 -10.20
CA ARG A 351 4.67 -18.75 -9.84
C ARG A 351 4.79 -18.47 -8.35
N ASP A 352 5.20 -17.27 -7.99
CA ASP A 352 5.13 -16.76 -6.62
C ASP A 352 3.66 -16.42 -6.25
N LEU A 353 3.40 -15.98 -5.02
CA LEU A 353 2.10 -15.47 -4.60
C LEU A 353 1.98 -13.95 -4.79
N SER A 354 0.82 -13.48 -5.22
CA SER A 354 0.44 -12.07 -5.04
C SER A 354 -0.15 -11.90 -3.63
N ARG A 355 0.37 -10.95 -2.86
CA ARG A 355 -0.02 -10.76 -1.46
C ARG A 355 -1.39 -10.10 -1.35
N PHE A 356 -2.19 -10.54 -0.37
CA PHE A 356 -3.40 -9.85 0.04
C PHE A 356 -3.09 -8.83 1.14
N GLY A 357 -3.52 -7.58 0.96
CA GLY A 357 -3.45 -6.52 1.96
C GLY A 357 -4.44 -6.70 3.12
N ILE A 358 -4.29 -7.78 3.89
CA ILE A 358 -5.19 -8.16 4.99
C ILE A 358 -5.47 -7.01 5.98
N GLY A 359 -4.47 -6.17 6.23
CA GLY A 359 -4.55 -4.99 7.08
C GLY A 359 -5.52 -3.90 6.58
N ASN A 360 -6.10 -4.04 5.40
CA ASN A 360 -7.10 -3.12 4.86
C ASN A 360 -8.55 -3.65 5.01
N PHE A 361 -8.73 -4.85 5.59
CA PHE A 361 -10.01 -5.54 5.71
C PHE A 361 -10.20 -6.17 7.09
N LEU A 362 -11.43 -6.55 7.42
CA LEU A 362 -11.79 -7.28 8.63
C LEU A 362 -12.67 -8.46 8.26
N PHE A 363 -12.33 -9.65 8.73
CA PHE A 363 -13.14 -10.84 8.55
C PHE A 363 -14.51 -10.64 9.21
N ASN A 364 -15.57 -11.13 8.56
CA ASN A 364 -16.98 -11.02 8.97
C ASN A 364 -17.55 -9.57 9.08
N LEU A 365 -16.79 -8.52 8.76
CA LEU A 365 -17.28 -7.14 8.86
C LEU A 365 -18.48 -6.88 7.92
N TYR A 366 -18.46 -7.40 6.69
CA TYR A 366 -19.57 -7.24 5.73
C TYR A 366 -20.92 -7.72 6.29
N GLN A 367 -20.89 -8.81 7.07
CA GLN A 367 -22.05 -9.47 7.67
C GLN A 367 -22.59 -8.74 8.91
N LEU A 368 -21.79 -7.86 9.52
CA LEU A 368 -22.15 -7.13 10.74
C LEU A 368 -22.40 -5.63 10.52
N ARG A 369 -21.86 -5.04 9.46
CA ARG A 369 -21.86 -3.60 9.18
C ARG A 369 -23.22 -2.89 9.26
N ASP A 370 -24.30 -3.63 8.98
CA ASP A 370 -25.69 -3.14 8.91
C ASP A 370 -26.50 -3.55 10.17
N LYS A 371 -25.90 -4.30 11.10
CA LYS A 371 -26.53 -4.64 12.39
C LYS A 371 -26.35 -3.49 13.40
N ASN A 372 -27.41 -3.20 14.15
CA ASN A 372 -27.27 -2.42 15.38
C ASN A 372 -26.80 -3.33 16.53
N ILE A 373 -25.52 -3.23 16.90
CA ILE A 373 -24.88 -3.99 17.98
C ILE A 373 -24.22 -3.05 19.00
N ASP A 374 -24.47 -3.28 20.30
CA ASP A 374 -23.86 -2.51 21.40
C ASP A 374 -22.49 -3.07 21.83
N ARG A 375 -22.14 -4.28 21.36
CA ARG A 375 -20.95 -5.05 21.74
C ARG A 375 -20.38 -5.79 20.54
N LEU A 376 -19.06 -5.81 20.39
CA LEU A 376 -18.34 -6.48 19.31
C LEU A 376 -17.11 -7.22 19.85
N PHE A 377 -17.01 -8.51 19.53
CA PHE A 377 -15.83 -9.33 19.85
C PHE A 377 -14.75 -9.19 18.76
N ILE A 378 -13.49 -9.14 19.15
CA ILE A 378 -12.34 -9.09 18.24
C ILE A 378 -11.33 -10.18 18.64
N THR A 379 -11.06 -11.13 17.75
CA THR A 379 -10.04 -12.17 17.94
C THR A 379 -8.84 -11.96 17.03
N GLU A 380 -7.63 -12.34 17.47
CA GLU A 380 -6.43 -12.36 16.61
C GLU A 380 -6.67 -13.22 15.36
N GLY A 381 -7.11 -14.46 15.57
CA GLY A 381 -7.27 -15.46 14.51
C GLY A 381 -8.70 -15.53 13.95
N VAL A 382 -8.78 -15.76 12.63
CA VAL A 382 -10.06 -15.95 11.91
C VAL A 382 -10.78 -17.22 12.35
N THR A 383 -10.04 -18.27 12.71
CA THR A 383 -10.60 -19.53 13.25
C THR A 383 -11.45 -19.30 14.50
N ASP A 384 -11.03 -18.35 15.31
CA ASP A 384 -11.51 -18.14 16.67
C ASP A 384 -12.72 -17.19 16.63
N ALA A 385 -12.71 -16.22 15.71
CA ALA A 385 -13.90 -15.48 15.31
C ALA A 385 -14.98 -16.42 14.74
N ILE A 386 -14.63 -17.37 13.88
CA ILE A 386 -15.61 -18.34 13.35
C ILE A 386 -16.18 -19.22 14.47
N LYS A 387 -15.38 -19.61 15.47
CA LYS A 387 -15.89 -20.35 16.64
C LYS A 387 -16.84 -19.50 17.49
N LEU A 388 -16.54 -18.23 17.76
CA LEU A 388 -17.46 -17.30 18.44
C LEU A 388 -18.74 -17.05 17.62
N LEU A 389 -18.63 -16.91 16.30
CA LEU A 389 -19.76 -16.76 15.37
C LEU A 389 -20.60 -18.04 15.18
N SER A 390 -20.09 -19.20 15.60
CA SER A 390 -20.87 -20.45 15.71
C SER A 390 -21.63 -20.57 17.03
N LEU A 391 -21.36 -19.65 17.96
CA LEU A 391 -22.03 -19.50 19.26
C LEU A 391 -22.84 -18.18 19.30
N ASP A 392 -23.17 -17.64 18.12
CA ASP A 392 -23.93 -16.41 17.88
C ASP A 392 -23.40 -15.13 18.56
N TYR A 393 -22.11 -15.07 18.89
CA TYR A 393 -21.44 -13.82 19.28
C TYR A 393 -21.05 -13.00 18.05
N ASP A 394 -21.49 -11.74 18.00
CA ASP A 394 -21.09 -10.80 16.96
C ASP A 394 -19.61 -10.46 17.05
N CYS A 395 -18.83 -10.96 16.09
CA CYS A 395 -17.38 -10.97 16.11
C CYS A 395 -16.75 -10.65 14.74
N ILE A 396 -15.58 -10.01 14.77
CA ILE A 396 -14.67 -9.78 13.64
C ILE A 396 -13.25 -10.28 13.96
N SER A 397 -12.42 -10.43 12.94
CA SER A 397 -10.98 -10.64 13.13
C SER A 397 -10.14 -9.91 12.08
N PRO A 398 -9.00 -9.29 12.44
CA PRO A 398 -8.00 -8.82 11.47
C PRO A 398 -7.13 -9.95 10.90
N GLY A 399 -7.19 -11.18 11.43
CA GLY A 399 -6.37 -12.32 10.98
C GLY A 399 -4.87 -12.17 11.23
N GLN A 400 -4.48 -11.37 12.21
CA GLN A 400 -3.11 -11.02 12.59
C GLN A 400 -3.12 -10.45 14.03
N PRO A 401 -1.99 -10.44 14.77
CA PRO A 401 -1.97 -9.97 16.16
C PRO A 401 -2.50 -8.53 16.32
N ASN A 402 -2.07 -7.60 15.47
CA ASN A 402 -2.35 -6.18 15.64
C ASN A 402 -3.43 -5.69 14.67
N LEU A 403 -4.43 -4.98 15.20
CA LEU A 403 -5.32 -4.14 14.41
C LEU A 403 -4.52 -3.02 13.72
N THR A 404 -4.77 -2.79 12.44
CA THR A 404 -4.29 -1.59 11.74
C THR A 404 -5.22 -0.40 11.97
N ASP A 405 -4.75 0.78 11.59
CA ASP A 405 -5.51 2.02 11.70
C ASP A 405 -6.69 2.07 10.72
N HIS A 406 -6.56 1.42 9.56
CA HIS A 406 -7.70 1.24 8.68
C HIS A 406 -8.73 0.29 9.30
N GLN A 407 -8.31 -0.80 9.95
CA GLN A 407 -9.23 -1.70 10.66
C GLN A 407 -9.92 -1.00 11.84
N ILE A 408 -9.20 -0.18 12.62
CA ILE A 408 -9.75 0.66 13.69
C ILE A 408 -10.72 1.72 13.13
N TYR A 409 -10.36 2.37 12.02
CA TYR A 409 -11.26 3.29 11.30
C TYR A 409 -12.53 2.58 10.84
N LEU A 410 -12.43 1.37 10.28
CA LEU A 410 -13.59 0.59 9.82
C LEU A 410 -14.52 0.23 10.99
N ILE A 411 -13.99 -0.18 12.13
CA ILE A 411 -14.77 -0.41 13.36
C ILE A 411 -15.52 0.87 13.75
N ASN A 412 -14.82 2.00 13.83
CA ASN A 412 -15.42 3.31 14.14
C ASN A 412 -16.41 3.80 13.06
N LYS A 413 -16.21 3.46 11.78
CA LYS A 413 -17.07 3.84 10.65
C LYS A 413 -18.42 3.14 10.70
N TYR A 414 -18.43 1.84 11.01
CA TYR A 414 -19.66 1.02 11.01
C TYR A 414 -20.35 0.95 12.36
N PHE A 415 -19.61 0.97 13.47
CA PHE A 415 -20.15 0.78 14.82
C PHE A 415 -20.04 2.03 15.72
N GLY A 416 -19.35 3.08 15.26
CA GLY A 416 -19.19 4.32 15.99
C GLY A 416 -18.28 4.22 17.23
N LYS A 417 -18.22 5.31 18.01
CA LYS A 417 -17.35 5.44 19.20
C LYS A 417 -17.98 4.98 20.52
N LYS A 418 -19.16 4.34 20.47
CA LYS A 418 -19.93 3.92 21.66
C LYS A 418 -19.95 2.41 21.89
N ILE A 419 -19.55 1.61 20.90
CA ILE A 419 -19.60 0.15 20.98
C ILE A 419 -18.61 -0.38 22.03
N GLU A 420 -19.03 -1.38 22.79
CA GLU A 420 -18.17 -2.13 23.70
C GLU A 420 -17.31 -3.12 22.89
N LEU A 421 -15.99 -2.89 22.86
CA LEU A 421 -15.05 -3.80 22.19
C LEU A 421 -14.52 -4.83 23.19
N ILE A 422 -14.78 -6.12 22.96
CA ILE A 422 -14.21 -7.23 23.72
C ILE A 422 -13.08 -7.84 22.90
N ILE A 423 -11.84 -7.53 23.30
CA ILE A 423 -10.63 -8.12 22.73
C ILE A 423 -10.45 -9.51 23.35
N PHE A 424 -10.51 -10.56 22.53
CA PHE A 424 -10.46 -11.96 22.93
C PHE A 424 -9.27 -12.63 22.24
N TYR A 425 -8.09 -12.46 22.83
CA TYR A 425 -6.79 -12.86 22.28
C TYR A 425 -6.20 -14.03 23.08
N ASP A 426 -5.26 -14.78 22.49
CA ASP A 426 -4.54 -15.85 23.19
C ASP A 426 -3.69 -15.28 24.34
N ASN A 427 -3.69 -15.99 25.47
CA ASN A 427 -3.16 -15.54 26.77
C ASN A 427 -1.64 -15.77 26.90
N ASP A 428 -0.91 -15.47 25.83
CA ASP A 428 0.54 -15.67 25.69
C ASP A 428 1.31 -14.38 25.99
N THR A 429 2.55 -14.49 26.50
CA THR A 429 3.36 -13.33 26.96
C THR A 429 3.91 -12.41 25.86
N ASN A 430 3.35 -12.48 24.65
CA ASN A 430 3.72 -11.65 23.49
C ASN A 430 2.56 -10.74 23.01
N ASN A 431 1.38 -10.85 23.64
CA ASN A 431 0.19 -10.03 23.41
C ASN A 431 0.00 -8.96 24.50
#